data_AF-A0A7J3EPH7-F1
#
_entry.id   AF-A0A7J3EPH7-F1
#
_cell.length_a   1.000
_cell.length_b   1.000
_cell.length_c   1.000
_cell.angle_alpha   90.00
_cell.angle_beta   90.00
_cell.angle_gamma   90.00
#
_symmetry.space_group_name_H-M   'P 1'
#
loop_
_entity.id
_entity.type
_entity.pdbx_description
1 polymer ?
#
loop_
_entity_poly.entity_id
_entity_poly.type
_entity_poly.pdbx_seq_one_letter_code
_entity_poly.pdbx_strand_id
1 'polypeptide(L)'
;MSLAKRLRGELSSIEIKVLVDEIAEKLRACRVANVYRMPDASYVIRLSSEEGRRDLRIAPNKCIYLVEGVYEERGELDAFAKALRQYLRGMHVKSLEAVSGERIVKLVFGLREPLFSLVAELFPGGRLVLVDVSGVVRASHPPGLLSKEYTPPAARTTVLEREEALKIIRELDGNVRIGVMLARNLGLGPKYSEEVLARAGVDPSVALSDLTEAMLGRVLDALESLKLDLSRPSPRLYVDEEVVVPAPFALRSLE
;
A
#
# COMPACT_ATOMS: atom_id res chain seq x y z
N MET A 1 -17.87 5.47 -20.51
CA MET A 1 -16.82 6.17 -19.74
C MET A 1 -15.62 5.24 -19.68
N SER A 2 -14.41 5.68 -20.06
CA SER A 2 -13.22 4.82 -20.09
C SER A 2 -12.93 4.25 -18.68
N LEU A 3 -12.34 3.06 -18.61
CA LEU A 3 -11.92 2.48 -17.33
C LEU A 3 -10.96 3.43 -16.59
N ALA A 4 -10.05 4.08 -17.34
CA ALA A 4 -9.17 5.12 -16.81
C ALA A 4 -9.95 6.21 -16.05
N LYS A 5 -11.02 6.76 -16.63
CA LYS A 5 -11.88 7.78 -15.96
C LYS A 5 -12.59 7.28 -14.69
N ARG A 6 -12.75 5.96 -14.50
CA ARG A 6 -13.30 5.37 -13.25
C ARG A 6 -12.24 5.17 -12.17
N LEU A 7 -10.97 5.09 -12.54
CA LEU A 7 -9.87 4.85 -11.62
C LEU A 7 -9.36 6.18 -11.06
N ARG A 8 -9.35 6.31 -9.72
CA ARG A 8 -8.72 7.46 -9.05
C ARG A 8 -7.20 7.27 -9.08
N GLY A 9 -6.45 8.36 -9.15
CA GLY A 9 -4.97 8.35 -9.06
C GLY A 9 -4.40 7.96 -7.68
N GLU A 10 -5.19 7.27 -6.84
CA GLU A 10 -4.76 6.73 -5.56
C GLU A 10 -4.24 5.30 -5.77
N LEU A 11 -3.14 4.95 -5.10
CA LEU A 11 -2.61 3.59 -5.16
C LEU A 11 -3.49 2.63 -4.35
N SER A 12 -3.67 1.41 -4.86
CA SER A 12 -4.35 0.33 -4.12
C SER A 12 -3.44 -0.28 -3.06
N SER A 13 -3.99 -1.10 -2.15
CA SER A 13 -3.20 -1.86 -1.17
C SER A 13 -2.18 -2.79 -1.84
N ILE A 14 -2.53 -3.40 -2.98
CA ILE A 14 -1.63 -4.20 -3.80
C ILE A 14 -0.42 -3.37 -4.27
N GLU A 15 -0.65 -2.16 -4.75
CA GLU A 15 0.42 -1.29 -5.24
C GLU A 15 1.28 -0.73 -4.13
N ILE A 16 0.67 -0.36 -3.01
CA ILE A 16 1.39 0.00 -1.80
C ILE A 16 2.29 -1.15 -1.36
N LYS A 17 1.81 -2.40 -1.40
CA LYS A 17 2.64 -3.56 -1.07
C LYS A 17 3.83 -3.71 -2.03
N VAL A 18 3.62 -3.62 -3.34
CA VAL A 18 4.72 -3.69 -4.32
C VAL A 18 5.76 -2.60 -4.06
N LEU A 19 5.34 -1.35 -3.84
CA LEU A 19 6.26 -0.25 -3.53
C LEU A 19 6.99 -0.48 -2.21
N VAL A 20 6.28 -0.89 -1.16
CA VAL A 20 6.85 -1.13 0.16
C VAL A 20 7.90 -2.23 0.12
N ASP A 21 7.62 -3.35 -0.57
CA ASP A 21 8.55 -4.46 -0.70
C ASP A 21 9.84 -4.00 -1.44
N GLU A 22 9.72 -3.17 -2.48
CA GLU A 22 10.89 -2.60 -3.18
C GLU A 22 11.69 -1.64 -2.28
N ILE A 23 11.00 -0.79 -1.51
CA ILE A 23 11.64 0.20 -0.64
C ILE A 23 12.31 -0.49 0.55
N ALA A 24 11.70 -1.53 1.13
CA ALA A 24 12.15 -2.19 2.35
C ALA A 24 13.61 -2.69 2.24
N GLU A 25 13.98 -3.29 1.11
CA GLU A 25 15.35 -3.74 0.84
C GLU A 25 16.35 -2.57 0.90
N LYS A 26 15.97 -1.40 0.37
CA LYS A 26 16.79 -0.19 0.34
C LYS A 26 16.94 0.46 1.73
N LEU A 27 16.14 0.07 2.72
CA LEU A 27 16.15 0.68 4.06
C LEU A 27 16.93 -0.10 5.13
N ARG A 28 17.33 -1.36 4.89
CA ARG A 28 17.87 -2.28 5.92
C ARG A 28 19.10 -1.77 6.70
N ALA A 29 19.87 -0.83 6.14
CA ALA A 29 21.04 -0.22 6.79
C ALA A 29 20.87 1.28 7.08
N CYS A 30 19.69 1.82 6.88
CA CYS A 30 19.44 3.24 7.04
C CYS A 30 19.23 3.64 8.51
N ARG A 31 19.74 4.81 8.89
CA ARG A 31 19.41 5.50 10.15
C ARG A 31 18.62 6.76 9.88
N VAL A 32 17.73 7.11 10.79
CA VAL A 32 16.98 8.36 10.72
C VAL A 32 17.92 9.53 11.06
N ALA A 33 18.23 10.34 10.05
CA ALA A 33 19.04 11.54 10.22
C ALA A 33 18.20 12.74 10.65
N ASN A 34 17.01 12.90 10.05
CA ASN A 34 16.09 13.99 10.37
C ASN A 34 14.65 13.70 9.91
N VAL A 35 13.68 14.50 10.33
CA VAL A 35 12.28 14.41 9.88
C VAL A 35 11.72 15.80 9.57
N TYR A 36 10.98 15.97 8.49
CA TYR A 36 10.40 17.27 8.08
C TYR A 36 8.94 17.11 7.68
N ARG A 37 8.15 18.17 7.87
CA ARG A 37 6.84 18.31 7.23
C ARG A 37 6.97 19.23 6.02
N MET A 38 6.54 18.77 4.86
CA MET A 38 6.61 19.53 3.61
C MET A 38 5.36 20.43 3.45
N PRO A 39 5.43 21.48 2.59
CA PRO A 39 4.30 22.39 2.36
C PRO A 39 3.01 21.71 1.89
N ASP A 40 3.12 20.59 1.18
CA ASP A 40 1.98 19.76 0.73
C ASP A 40 1.41 18.83 1.83
N ALA A 41 1.76 19.10 3.09
CA ALA A 41 1.43 18.31 4.28
C ALA A 41 1.98 16.87 4.30
N SER A 42 2.86 16.50 3.37
CA SER A 42 3.59 15.24 3.46
C SER A 42 4.70 15.30 4.50
N TYR A 43 5.18 14.13 4.93
CA TYR A 43 6.32 14.02 5.84
C TYR A 43 7.50 13.35 5.14
N VAL A 44 8.69 13.87 5.38
CA VAL A 44 9.94 13.30 4.89
C VAL A 44 10.75 12.81 6.07
N ILE A 45 11.06 11.52 6.09
CA ILE A 45 12.05 10.93 6.99
C ILE A 45 13.36 10.87 6.19
N ARG A 46 14.30 11.74 6.55
CA ARG A 46 15.64 11.73 5.97
C ARG A 46 16.44 10.60 6.58
N LEU A 47 16.96 9.75 5.71
CA LEU A 47 17.74 8.58 6.05
C LEU A 47 19.20 8.77 5.65
N SER A 48 20.09 8.15 6.40
CA SER A 48 21.53 8.09 6.11
C SER A 48 22.05 6.67 6.27
N SER A 49 22.86 6.23 5.32
CA SER A 49 23.64 5.00 5.35
C SER A 49 25.05 5.27 4.82
N GLU A 50 25.89 4.23 4.74
CA GLU A 50 27.21 4.32 4.09
C GLU A 50 27.12 4.62 2.59
N GLU A 51 26.00 4.24 1.95
CA GLU A 51 25.72 4.52 0.53
C GLU A 51 25.25 5.96 0.27
N GLY A 52 25.04 6.76 1.33
CA GLY A 52 24.64 8.16 1.24
C GLY A 52 23.32 8.48 1.93
N ARG A 53 22.67 9.54 1.45
CA ARG A 53 21.40 10.03 2.01
C ARG A 53 20.25 9.78 1.04
N ARG A 54 19.10 9.43 1.61
CA ARG A 54 17.85 9.18 0.90
C ARG A 54 16.70 9.80 1.69
N ASP A 55 15.69 10.30 1.02
CA ASP A 55 14.50 10.85 1.67
C ASP A 55 13.31 9.91 1.44
N LEU A 56 12.80 9.32 2.52
CA LEU A 56 11.56 8.55 2.49
C LEU A 56 10.39 9.51 2.71
N ARG A 57 9.55 9.68 1.68
CA ARG A 57 8.40 10.57 1.73
C ARG A 57 7.11 9.78 1.94
N ILE A 58 6.35 10.21 2.93
CA ILE A 58 5.02 9.71 3.27
C ILE A 58 4.04 10.81 2.89
N ALA A 59 3.29 10.62 1.82
CA ALA A 59 2.24 11.52 1.37
C ALA A 59 0.89 11.00 1.87
N PRO A 60 0.30 11.63 2.92
CA PRO A 60 -0.98 11.19 3.49
C PRO A 60 -2.06 11.07 2.41
N ASN A 61 -2.93 10.06 2.55
CA ASN A 61 -4.01 9.73 1.62
C ASN A 61 -3.56 9.35 0.18
N LYS A 62 -2.26 9.21 -0.09
CA LYS A 62 -1.74 8.98 -1.45
C LYS A 62 -0.81 7.78 -1.54
N CYS A 63 0.42 7.92 -1.04
CA CYS A 63 1.48 6.94 -1.24
C CYS A 63 2.66 7.13 -0.28
N ILE A 64 3.58 6.17 -0.31
CA ILE A 64 4.91 6.24 0.27
C ILE A 64 5.92 5.98 -0.85
N TYR A 65 7.01 6.75 -0.91
CA TYR A 65 8.05 6.56 -1.90
C TYR A 65 9.42 7.02 -1.41
N LEU A 66 10.46 6.43 -1.97
CA LEU A 66 11.86 6.74 -1.67
C LEU A 66 12.43 7.63 -2.78
N VAL A 67 13.10 8.71 -2.39
CA VAL A 67 13.85 9.56 -3.31
C VAL A 67 15.34 9.33 -3.09
N GLU A 68 16.05 9.05 -4.18
CA GLU A 68 17.52 9.03 -4.15
C GLU A 68 18.03 10.48 -4.09
N GLY A 69 18.91 10.75 -3.13
CA GLY A 69 19.28 12.12 -2.78
C GLY A 69 18.38 12.71 -1.70
N VAL A 70 18.32 14.04 -1.65
CA VAL A 70 17.64 14.78 -0.59
C VAL A 70 16.88 15.97 -1.16
N TYR A 71 15.71 16.27 -0.59
CA TYR A 71 15.02 17.53 -0.88
C TYR A 71 15.89 18.72 -0.42
N GLU A 72 16.06 19.70 -1.32
CA GLU A 72 16.77 20.95 -1.05
C GLU A 72 16.00 21.81 -0.05
N GLU A 73 14.67 21.86 -0.21
CA GLU A 73 13.77 22.61 0.66
C GLU A 73 13.71 21.96 2.05
N ARG A 74 13.93 22.77 3.09
CA ARG A 74 13.81 22.33 4.48
C ARG A 74 12.37 22.59 4.93
N GLY A 75 11.58 21.52 4.98
CA GLY A 75 10.22 21.58 5.48
C GLY A 75 10.12 22.07 6.92
N GLU A 76 8.89 22.45 7.32
CA GLU A 76 8.57 22.93 8.65
C GLU A 76 8.73 21.84 9.72
N LEU A 77 8.82 22.31 10.98
CA LEU A 77 8.92 21.47 12.15
C LEU A 77 7.65 21.61 13.01
N ASP A 78 6.58 20.93 12.60
CA ASP A 78 5.33 20.88 13.35
C ASP A 78 5.42 19.95 14.57
N ALA A 79 4.36 19.90 15.38
CA ALA A 79 4.37 19.11 16.62
C ALA A 79 4.63 17.61 16.38
N PHE A 80 4.10 17.04 15.29
CA PHE A 80 4.31 15.64 14.96
C PHE A 80 5.74 15.38 14.49
N ALA A 81 6.29 16.21 13.59
CA ALA A 81 7.68 16.13 13.16
C ALA A 81 8.66 16.33 14.33
N LYS A 82 8.35 17.21 15.30
CA LYS A 82 9.13 17.36 16.54
C LYS A 82 9.19 16.06 17.33
N ALA A 83 8.04 15.43 17.53
CA ALA A 83 7.97 14.15 18.24
C ALA A 83 8.73 13.06 17.50
N LEU A 84 8.55 12.92 16.17
CA LEU A 84 9.31 11.95 15.38
C LEU A 84 10.82 12.18 15.50
N ARG A 85 11.32 13.43 15.48
CA ARG A 85 12.74 13.72 15.70
C ARG A 85 13.19 13.33 17.12
N GLN A 86 12.38 13.63 18.13
CA GLN A 86 12.69 13.30 19.53
C GLN A 86 12.87 11.79 19.73
N TYR A 87 11.97 10.98 19.15
CA TYR A 87 11.97 9.54 19.38
C TYR A 87 12.85 8.76 18.39
N LEU A 88 12.89 9.17 17.11
CA LEU A 88 13.45 8.34 16.03
C LEU A 88 14.86 8.74 15.59
N ARG A 89 15.32 9.97 15.85
CA ARG A 89 16.60 10.44 15.31
C ARG A 89 17.77 9.58 15.83
N GLY A 90 18.60 9.10 14.91
CA GLY A 90 19.71 8.19 15.18
C GLY A 90 19.33 6.71 15.22
N MET A 91 18.03 6.37 15.26
CA MET A 91 17.60 4.98 15.23
C MET A 91 17.78 4.35 13.85
N HIS A 92 18.04 3.04 13.82
CA HIS A 92 18.05 2.26 12.60
C HIS A 92 16.62 1.96 12.15
N VAL A 93 16.38 1.93 10.85
CA VAL A 93 15.17 1.33 10.28
C VAL A 93 15.33 -0.19 10.36
N LYS A 94 14.47 -0.85 11.11
CA LYS A 94 14.47 -2.31 11.31
C LYS A 94 13.67 -3.02 10.22
N SER A 95 12.46 -2.53 9.94
CA SER A 95 11.63 -3.04 8.86
C SER A 95 10.66 -1.98 8.35
N LEU A 96 10.17 -2.22 7.14
CA LEU A 96 9.12 -1.48 6.48
C LEU A 96 8.21 -2.52 5.84
N GLU A 97 6.95 -2.58 6.28
CA GLU A 97 6.00 -3.62 5.88
C GLU A 97 4.64 -2.99 5.57
N ALA A 98 3.98 -3.49 4.52
CA ALA A 98 2.59 -3.15 4.25
C ALA A 98 1.67 -4.10 5.02
N VAL A 99 0.60 -3.57 5.62
CA VAL A 99 -0.47 -4.40 6.18
C VAL A 99 -1.24 -5.02 5.03
N SER A 100 -1.38 -6.35 5.05
CA SER A 100 -2.08 -7.08 3.99
C SER A 100 -3.48 -6.52 3.74
N GLY A 101 -3.88 -6.44 2.47
CA GLY A 101 -5.19 -5.95 2.02
C GLY A 101 -5.50 -4.48 2.31
N GLU A 102 -4.65 -3.77 3.05
CA GLU A 102 -4.91 -2.42 3.53
C GLU A 102 -3.91 -1.40 2.97
N ARG A 103 -4.34 -0.15 2.88
CA ARG A 103 -3.44 0.98 2.53
C ARG A 103 -2.76 1.49 3.79
N ILE A 104 -2.09 0.60 4.52
CA ILE A 104 -1.43 0.89 5.79
C ILE A 104 -0.01 0.35 5.72
N VAL A 105 0.93 1.18 6.16
CA VAL A 105 2.36 0.86 6.15
C VAL A 105 2.91 1.00 7.56
N LYS A 106 3.68 0.03 8.01
CA LYS A 106 4.33 0.02 9.33
C LYS A 106 5.83 0.05 9.16
N LEU A 107 6.45 1.08 9.75
CA LEU A 107 7.90 1.20 9.87
C LEU A 107 8.31 0.90 11.30
N VAL A 108 9.27 0.01 11.49
CA VAL A 108 9.82 -0.31 12.80
C VAL A 108 11.23 0.27 12.90
N PHE A 109 11.53 0.90 14.04
CA PHE A 109 12.81 1.54 14.31
C PHE A 109 13.48 0.94 15.55
N GLY A 110 14.80 0.82 15.49
CA GLY A 110 15.66 0.30 16.55
C GLY A 110 16.13 -1.14 16.31
N LEU A 111 17.35 -1.46 16.76
CA LEU A 111 17.91 -2.82 16.71
C LEU A 111 17.65 -3.59 18.01
N ARG A 112 17.55 -2.84 19.11
CA ARG A 112 17.26 -3.29 20.48
C ARG A 112 16.39 -2.21 21.12
N GLU A 113 15.83 -2.49 22.29
CA GLU A 113 15.03 -1.51 23.01
C GLU A 113 15.81 -0.20 23.28
N PRO A 114 15.13 0.96 23.22
CA PRO A 114 13.70 1.12 22.91
C PRO A 114 13.38 0.92 21.43
N LEU A 115 12.24 0.28 21.14
CA LEU A 115 11.69 0.13 19.78
C LEU A 115 10.48 1.04 19.58
N PHE A 116 10.35 1.58 18.38
CA PHE A 116 9.19 2.38 17.98
C PHE A 116 8.65 1.90 16.64
N SER A 117 7.34 2.03 16.46
CA SER A 117 6.67 1.82 15.19
C SER A 117 6.03 3.12 14.71
N LEU A 118 6.23 3.50 13.45
CA LEU A 118 5.43 4.51 12.77
C LEU A 118 4.44 3.79 11.87
N VAL A 119 3.15 3.94 12.15
CA VAL A 119 2.07 3.45 11.29
C VAL A 119 1.56 4.61 10.43
N ALA A 120 1.49 4.39 9.12
CA ALA A 120 1.01 5.34 8.14
C ALA A 120 -0.21 4.77 7.42
N GLU A 121 -1.38 5.35 7.67
CA GLU A 121 -2.64 5.02 7.00
C GLU A 121 -2.81 5.96 5.79
N LEU A 122 -2.70 5.40 4.58
CA LEU A 122 -2.60 6.11 3.31
C LEU A 122 -3.94 6.22 2.57
N PHE A 123 -5.05 6.13 3.29
CA PHE A 123 -6.41 6.31 2.76
C PHE A 123 -7.03 7.61 3.27
N PRO A 124 -8.05 8.18 2.60
CA PRO A 124 -8.75 9.39 3.06
C PRO A 124 -9.18 9.32 4.53
N GLY A 125 -8.69 10.27 5.34
CA GLY A 125 -8.96 10.32 6.78
C GLY A 125 -8.02 9.46 7.64
N GLY A 126 -7.05 8.79 7.01
CA GLY A 126 -6.00 8.04 7.68
C GLY A 126 -5.06 8.92 8.50
N ARG A 127 -4.34 8.27 9.41
CA ARG A 127 -3.43 8.90 10.37
C ARG A 127 -2.00 8.44 10.18
N LEU A 128 -1.08 9.29 10.63
CA LEU A 128 0.28 8.89 10.99
C LEU A 128 0.33 8.72 12.50
N VAL A 129 0.81 7.58 12.98
CA VAL A 129 0.80 7.23 14.40
C VAL A 129 2.15 6.67 14.81
N LEU A 130 2.83 7.36 15.72
CA LEU A 130 4.04 6.87 16.37
C LEU A 130 3.63 6.09 17.63
N VAL A 131 4.06 4.85 17.73
CA VAL A 131 3.73 3.89 18.78
C VAL A 131 5.01 3.35 19.39
N ASP A 132 5.05 3.17 20.70
CA ASP A 132 6.18 2.49 21.36
C ASP A 132 6.02 0.96 21.37
N VAL A 133 7.01 0.27 21.95
CA VAL A 133 7.02 -1.19 22.08
C VAL A 133 5.83 -1.76 22.87
N SER A 134 5.22 -0.99 23.76
CA SER A 134 4.04 -1.42 24.54
C SER A 134 2.71 -1.23 23.81
N GLY A 135 2.73 -0.69 22.59
CA GLY A 135 1.52 -0.38 21.83
C GLY A 135 0.89 0.98 22.19
N VAL A 136 1.56 1.79 23.00
CA VAL A 136 1.06 3.11 23.42
C VAL A 136 1.51 4.17 22.43
N VAL A 137 0.55 5.01 22.02
CA VAL A 137 0.78 6.11 21.07
C VAL A 137 1.58 7.22 21.73
N ARG A 138 2.72 7.58 21.11
CA ARG A 138 3.61 8.68 21.51
C ARG A 138 3.39 9.95 20.70
N ALA A 139 2.87 9.85 19.48
CA ALA A 139 2.45 11.00 18.69
C ALA A 139 1.46 10.56 17.60
N SER A 140 0.62 11.47 17.13
CA SER A 140 -0.22 11.21 15.96
C SER A 140 -0.46 12.47 15.14
N HIS A 141 -0.65 12.30 13.83
CA HIS A 141 -1.13 13.31 12.92
C HIS A 141 -2.37 12.80 12.15
N PRO A 142 -3.52 13.50 12.18
CA PRO A 142 -3.84 14.63 13.07
C PRO A 142 -3.63 14.30 14.56
N PRO A 143 -3.57 15.28 15.48
CA PRO A 143 -3.43 14.99 16.92
C PRO A 143 -4.68 14.27 17.51
N GLY A 144 -4.59 13.77 18.75
CA GLY A 144 -5.75 13.23 19.50
C GLY A 144 -5.66 11.77 19.99
N LEU A 145 -4.58 11.05 19.66
CA LEU A 145 -4.36 9.66 20.12
C LEU A 145 -3.28 9.52 21.20
N LEU A 146 -2.63 10.61 21.64
CA LEU A 146 -1.54 10.55 22.62
C LEU A 146 -1.92 9.74 23.86
N SER A 147 -1.02 8.85 24.30
CA SER A 147 -1.17 7.97 25.47
C SER A 147 -2.33 6.97 25.40
N LYS A 148 -2.96 6.78 24.24
CA LYS A 148 -3.92 5.70 23.99
C LYS A 148 -3.21 4.47 23.45
N GLU A 149 -3.79 3.30 23.65
CA GLU A 149 -3.39 2.09 22.92
C GLU A 149 -3.75 2.23 21.44
N TYR A 150 -2.82 1.86 20.56
CA TYR A 150 -3.09 1.84 19.13
C TYR A 150 -3.79 0.53 18.74
N THR A 151 -5.00 0.64 18.19
CA THR A 151 -5.69 -0.47 17.55
C THR A 151 -5.65 -0.27 16.04
N PRO A 152 -4.94 -1.11 15.27
CA PRO A 152 -4.98 -1.02 13.82
C PRO A 152 -6.40 -1.32 13.30
N PRO A 153 -6.79 -0.79 12.14
CA PRO A 153 -8.00 -1.22 11.45
C PRO A 153 -8.01 -2.73 11.24
N ALA A 154 -9.20 -3.33 11.20
CA ALA A 154 -9.34 -4.76 10.89
C ALA A 154 -8.73 -5.04 9.52
N ALA A 155 -7.68 -5.87 9.48
CA ALA A 155 -7.01 -6.20 8.23
C ALA A 155 -7.96 -6.95 7.30
N ARG A 156 -8.05 -6.48 6.06
CA ARG A 156 -8.59 -7.28 4.96
C ARG A 156 -7.49 -8.14 4.38
N THR A 157 -7.86 -9.23 3.71
CA THR A 157 -6.89 -10.06 3.00
C THR A 157 -7.02 -9.82 1.51
N THR A 158 -5.88 -9.64 0.84
CA THR A 158 -5.80 -9.79 -0.62
C THR A 158 -5.49 -11.25 -0.92
N VAL A 159 -6.38 -11.92 -1.64
CA VAL A 159 -6.26 -13.34 -1.97
C VAL A 159 -5.91 -13.48 -3.44
N LEU A 160 -4.71 -14.00 -3.69
CA LEU A 160 -4.23 -14.35 -5.04
C LEU A 160 -3.95 -15.85 -5.19
N GLU A 161 -3.96 -16.60 -4.08
CA GLU A 161 -3.71 -18.04 -4.10
C GLU A 161 -4.91 -18.79 -4.66
N ARG A 162 -4.65 -19.74 -5.57
CA ARG A 162 -5.67 -20.50 -6.29
C ARG A 162 -6.62 -21.22 -5.36
N GLU A 163 -6.10 -21.97 -4.40
CA GLU A 163 -6.90 -22.82 -3.51
C GLU A 163 -7.81 -21.98 -2.62
N GLU A 164 -7.29 -20.87 -2.09
CA GLU A 164 -8.05 -19.97 -1.23
C GLU A 164 -9.12 -19.21 -2.03
N ALA A 165 -8.77 -18.71 -3.22
CA ALA A 165 -9.74 -18.07 -4.12
C ALA A 165 -10.86 -19.03 -4.52
N LEU A 166 -10.52 -20.28 -4.87
CA LEU A 166 -11.50 -21.32 -5.22
C LEU A 166 -12.45 -21.61 -4.06
N LYS A 167 -11.93 -21.72 -2.83
CA LYS A 167 -12.74 -21.91 -1.63
C LYS A 167 -13.73 -20.76 -1.45
N ILE A 168 -13.25 -19.51 -1.49
CA ILE A 168 -14.10 -18.33 -1.32
C ILE A 168 -15.18 -18.26 -2.40
N ILE A 169 -14.82 -18.52 -3.67
CA ILE A 169 -15.79 -18.49 -4.78
C ILE A 169 -16.93 -19.49 -4.56
N ARG A 170 -16.62 -20.70 -4.06
CA ARG A 170 -17.61 -21.75 -3.84
C ARG A 170 -18.47 -21.56 -2.59
N GLU A 171 -18.00 -20.80 -1.61
CA GLU A 171 -18.73 -20.53 -0.36
C GLU A 171 -19.71 -19.35 -0.47
N LEU A 172 -19.61 -18.55 -1.53
CA LEU A 172 -20.43 -17.34 -1.71
C LEU A 172 -21.76 -17.61 -2.41
N ASP A 173 -22.72 -16.69 -2.21
CA ASP A 173 -24.01 -16.71 -2.87
C ASP A 173 -23.86 -16.63 -4.40
N GLY A 174 -24.54 -17.53 -5.11
CA GLY A 174 -24.50 -17.64 -6.57
C GLY A 174 -24.92 -16.36 -7.32
N ASN A 175 -25.74 -15.50 -6.71
CA ASN A 175 -26.21 -14.25 -7.32
C ASN A 175 -25.16 -13.13 -7.30
N VAL A 176 -24.05 -13.32 -6.57
CA VAL A 176 -22.96 -12.33 -6.56
C VAL A 176 -22.31 -12.30 -7.93
N ARG A 177 -22.02 -11.10 -8.44
CA ARG A 177 -21.30 -10.93 -9.71
C ARG A 177 -19.81 -11.14 -9.52
N ILE A 178 -19.17 -11.85 -10.45
CA ILE A 178 -17.76 -12.23 -10.35
C ILE A 178 -16.83 -11.03 -10.13
N GLY A 179 -17.06 -9.91 -10.84
CA GLY A 179 -16.24 -8.70 -10.67
C GLY A 179 -16.40 -8.05 -9.29
N VAL A 180 -17.60 -8.11 -8.69
CA VAL A 180 -17.84 -7.59 -7.33
C VAL A 180 -17.15 -8.49 -6.31
N MET A 181 -17.23 -9.81 -6.51
CA MET A 181 -16.59 -10.80 -5.65
C MET A 181 -15.07 -10.63 -5.65
N LEU A 182 -14.43 -10.59 -6.83
CA LEU A 182 -12.98 -10.36 -6.93
C LEU A 182 -12.56 -9.06 -6.24
N ALA A 183 -13.34 -7.99 -6.41
CA ALA A 183 -13.00 -6.69 -5.87
C ALA A 183 -13.13 -6.63 -4.34
N ARG A 184 -14.17 -7.24 -3.77
CA ARG A 184 -14.52 -7.12 -2.35
C ARG A 184 -14.06 -8.30 -1.51
N ASN A 185 -14.31 -9.51 -1.97
CA ASN A 185 -14.06 -10.75 -1.22
C ASN A 185 -12.62 -11.24 -1.37
N LEU A 186 -12.01 -11.07 -2.55
CA LEU A 186 -10.56 -11.34 -2.72
C LEU A 186 -9.69 -10.09 -2.50
N GLY A 187 -10.29 -8.94 -2.19
CA GLY A 187 -9.56 -7.73 -1.86
C GLY A 187 -8.71 -7.15 -2.99
N LEU A 188 -9.05 -7.43 -4.26
CA LEU A 188 -8.30 -6.92 -5.42
C LEU A 188 -8.63 -5.46 -5.75
N GLY A 189 -9.80 -4.99 -5.32
CA GLY A 189 -10.36 -3.72 -5.76
C GLY A 189 -10.70 -3.72 -7.26
N PRO A 190 -11.29 -2.62 -7.76
CA PRO A 190 -11.80 -2.57 -9.14
C PRO A 190 -10.73 -2.79 -10.20
N LYS A 191 -9.57 -2.13 -10.07
CA LYS A 191 -8.49 -2.17 -11.05
C LYS A 191 -8.00 -3.59 -11.34
N TYR A 192 -7.63 -4.33 -10.30
CA TYR A 192 -7.08 -5.66 -10.46
C TYR A 192 -8.16 -6.72 -10.71
N SER A 193 -9.41 -6.48 -10.29
CA SER A 193 -10.52 -7.37 -10.67
C SER A 193 -10.81 -7.29 -12.16
N GLU A 194 -10.83 -6.07 -12.72
CA GLU A 194 -11.01 -5.89 -14.17
C GLU A 194 -9.82 -6.46 -14.95
N GLU A 195 -8.60 -6.35 -14.43
CA GLU A 195 -7.43 -6.99 -15.04
C GLU A 195 -7.53 -8.52 -15.08
N VAL A 196 -7.89 -9.16 -13.96
CA VAL A 196 -8.05 -10.63 -13.89
C VAL A 196 -9.11 -11.09 -14.88
N LEU A 197 -10.23 -10.38 -14.96
CA LEU A 197 -11.33 -10.72 -15.85
C LEU A 197 -11.01 -10.46 -17.33
N ALA A 198 -10.25 -9.41 -17.64
CA ALA A 198 -9.73 -9.14 -18.97
C ALA A 198 -8.76 -10.24 -19.43
N ARG A 199 -7.84 -10.68 -18.55
CA ARG A 199 -6.95 -11.82 -18.82
C ARG A 199 -7.73 -13.12 -19.03
N ALA A 200 -8.73 -13.35 -18.20
CA ALA A 200 -9.55 -14.55 -18.25
C ALA A 200 -10.52 -14.54 -19.43
N GLY A 201 -10.89 -13.39 -20.00
CA GLY A 201 -11.94 -13.27 -21.01
C GLY A 201 -13.32 -13.62 -20.44
N VAL A 202 -13.65 -13.06 -19.27
CA VAL A 202 -14.92 -13.28 -18.53
C VAL A 202 -15.56 -11.92 -18.25
N ASP A 203 -16.86 -11.79 -18.55
CA ASP A 203 -17.57 -10.53 -18.29
C ASP A 203 -17.75 -10.30 -16.76
N PRO A 204 -17.43 -9.10 -16.23
CA PRO A 204 -17.56 -8.79 -14.80
C PRO A 204 -18.97 -8.91 -14.22
N SER A 205 -20.00 -8.92 -15.06
CA SER A 205 -21.40 -9.02 -14.67
C SER A 205 -21.91 -10.44 -14.50
N VAL A 206 -21.14 -11.46 -14.93
CA VAL A 206 -21.49 -12.88 -14.77
C VAL A 206 -21.74 -13.19 -13.29
N ALA A 207 -22.90 -13.77 -13.00
CA ALA A 207 -23.22 -14.28 -11.68
C ALA A 207 -22.39 -15.54 -11.38
N LEU A 208 -22.03 -15.77 -10.11
CA LEU A 208 -21.29 -16.97 -9.72
C LEU A 208 -22.06 -18.26 -10.07
N SER A 209 -23.39 -18.24 -10.08
CA SER A 209 -24.24 -19.35 -10.54
C SER A 209 -24.06 -19.69 -12.02
N ASP A 210 -23.68 -18.70 -12.84
CA ASP A 210 -23.52 -18.82 -14.28
C ASP A 210 -22.05 -19.02 -14.68
N LEU A 211 -21.15 -19.09 -13.69
CA LEU A 211 -19.73 -19.28 -13.89
C LEU A 211 -19.42 -20.75 -14.15
N THR A 212 -19.18 -21.10 -15.42
CA THR A 212 -18.79 -22.47 -15.79
C THR A 212 -17.41 -22.84 -15.23
N GLU A 213 -17.13 -24.13 -15.01
CA GLU A 213 -15.81 -24.61 -14.55
C GLU A 213 -14.66 -24.17 -15.47
N ALA A 214 -14.91 -24.07 -16.79
CA ALA A 214 -13.94 -23.56 -17.75
C ALA A 214 -13.66 -22.05 -17.58
N MET A 215 -14.68 -21.26 -17.23
CA MET A 215 -14.51 -19.84 -16.90
C MET A 215 -13.76 -19.68 -15.58
N LEU A 216 -14.13 -20.46 -14.57
CA LEU A 216 -13.48 -20.47 -13.27
C LEU A 216 -11.99 -20.84 -13.39
N GLY A 217 -11.66 -21.88 -14.15
CA GLY A 217 -10.27 -22.25 -14.43
C GLY A 217 -9.44 -21.08 -14.99
N ARG A 218 -9.95 -20.40 -16.02
CA ARG A 218 -9.29 -19.21 -16.60
C ARG A 218 -9.12 -18.07 -15.61
N VAL A 219 -10.10 -17.83 -14.73
CA VAL A 219 -10.01 -16.79 -13.68
C VAL A 219 -8.91 -17.14 -12.67
N LEU A 220 -8.83 -18.40 -12.24
CA LEU A 220 -7.79 -18.85 -11.31
C LEU A 220 -6.39 -18.76 -11.93
N ASP A 221 -6.23 -19.18 -13.19
CA ASP A 221 -4.96 -19.07 -13.91
C ASP A 221 -4.55 -17.58 -14.08
N ALA A 222 -5.54 -16.70 -14.29
CA ALA A 222 -5.31 -15.26 -14.37
C ALA A 222 -4.87 -14.66 -13.02
N LEU A 223 -5.34 -15.17 -11.87
CA LEU A 223 -4.89 -14.76 -10.54
C LEU A 223 -3.42 -15.15 -10.30
N GLU A 224 -3.03 -16.37 -10.68
CA GLU A 224 -1.64 -16.83 -10.55
C GLU A 224 -0.70 -16.02 -11.45
N SER A 225 -1.13 -15.74 -12.68
CA SER A 225 -0.39 -14.86 -13.60
C SER A 225 -0.27 -13.44 -13.05
N LEU A 226 -1.34 -12.90 -12.45
CA LEU A 226 -1.31 -11.58 -11.80
C LEU A 226 -0.30 -11.55 -10.64
N LYS A 227 -0.29 -12.59 -9.80
CA LYS A 227 0.67 -12.73 -8.69
C LYS A 227 2.11 -12.73 -9.20
N LEU A 228 2.38 -13.43 -10.30
CA LEU A 228 3.71 -13.45 -10.90
C LEU A 228 4.15 -12.06 -11.38
N ASP A 229 3.28 -11.33 -12.08
CA ASP A 229 3.60 -9.98 -12.57
C ASP A 229 3.83 -8.99 -11.42
N LEU A 230 3.04 -9.09 -10.34
CA LEU A 230 3.23 -8.29 -9.13
C LEU A 230 4.59 -8.53 -8.46
N SER A 231 5.12 -9.75 -8.54
CA SER A 231 6.45 -10.08 -7.99
C SER A 231 7.61 -9.57 -8.84
N ARG A 232 7.34 -9.14 -10.08
CA ARG A 232 8.34 -8.70 -11.07
C ARG A 232 7.85 -7.42 -11.76
N PRO A 233 7.75 -6.30 -11.02
CA PRO A 233 7.18 -5.07 -11.54
C PRO A 233 7.96 -4.54 -12.75
N SER A 234 7.21 -4.07 -13.74
CA SER A 234 7.68 -3.31 -14.91
C SER A 234 6.77 -2.08 -15.06
N PRO A 235 6.98 -1.03 -14.25
CA PRO A 235 6.00 0.04 -14.07
C PRO A 235 5.53 0.69 -15.37
N ARG A 236 4.23 1.00 -15.45
CA ARG A 236 3.58 1.69 -16.57
C ARG A 236 2.74 2.85 -16.06
N LEU A 237 2.68 3.91 -16.87
CA LEU A 237 1.78 5.04 -16.68
C LEU A 237 0.83 5.09 -17.86
N TYR A 238 -0.46 5.03 -17.57
CA TYR A 238 -1.52 5.23 -18.55
C TYR A 238 -2.04 6.67 -18.41
N VAL A 239 -2.08 7.41 -19.52
CA VAL A 239 -2.51 8.80 -19.55
C VAL A 239 -3.71 8.92 -20.48
N ASP A 240 -4.86 9.29 -19.92
CA ASP A 240 -6.11 9.56 -20.65
C ASP A 240 -6.61 10.95 -20.27
N GLU A 241 -6.42 11.93 -21.17
CA GLU A 241 -6.66 13.36 -20.93
C GLU A 241 -5.95 13.86 -19.66
N GLU A 242 -6.70 14.12 -18.58
CA GLU A 242 -6.19 14.58 -17.28
C GLU A 242 -5.98 13.44 -16.27
N VAL A 243 -6.35 12.21 -16.62
CA VAL A 243 -6.28 11.06 -15.72
C VAL A 243 -4.98 10.29 -15.92
N VAL A 244 -4.21 10.18 -14.85
CA VAL A 244 -3.00 9.35 -14.80
C VAL A 244 -3.28 8.13 -13.94
N VAL A 245 -3.15 6.95 -14.52
CA VAL A 245 -3.29 5.67 -13.82
C VAL A 245 -1.92 4.98 -13.77
N PRO A 246 -1.27 4.94 -12.59
CA PRO A 246 -0.08 4.12 -12.40
C PRO A 246 -0.47 2.64 -12.29
N ALA A 247 0.42 1.79 -12.79
CA ALA A 247 0.37 0.36 -12.61
C ALA A 247 1.79 -0.22 -12.45
N PRO A 248 1.99 -1.26 -11.63
CA PRO A 248 3.29 -1.89 -11.44
C PRO A 248 3.74 -2.70 -12.66
N PHE A 249 2.85 -2.99 -13.61
CA PHE A 249 3.13 -3.69 -14.88
C PHE A 249 2.05 -3.31 -15.91
N ALA A 250 2.16 -3.81 -17.14
CA ALA A 250 1.17 -3.56 -18.19
C ALA A 250 -0.16 -4.30 -17.91
N LEU A 251 -1.26 -3.56 -17.88
CA LEU A 251 -2.62 -4.06 -17.64
C LEU A 251 -3.36 -4.22 -18.97
N ARG A 252 -3.81 -5.45 -19.28
CA ARG A 252 -4.66 -5.72 -20.46
C ARG A 252 -5.99 -4.99 -20.40
N SER A 253 -6.48 -4.70 -19.19
CA SER A 253 -7.72 -3.96 -18.96
C SER A 253 -7.63 -2.47 -19.33
N LEU A 254 -6.41 -1.93 -19.52
CA LEU A 254 -6.15 -0.54 -19.90
C LEU A 254 -5.47 -0.40 -21.28
N GLU A 255 -5.31 -1.50 -22.00
CA GLU A 255 -4.80 -1.54 -23.39
C GLU A 255 -5.92 -1.40 -24.42
#